data_AF-A0A7Y3GK13-F1
#
_entry.id   AF-A0A7Y3GK13-F1
#
_cell.length_a   1.000
_cell.length_b   1.000
_cell.length_c   1.000
_cell.angle_alpha   90.00
_cell.angle_beta   90.00
_cell.angle_gamma   90.00
#
_symmetry.space_group_name_H-M   'P 1'
#
loop_
_entity.id
_entity.type
_entity.pdbx_description
1 polymer ?
#
loop_
_entity_poly.entity_id
_entity_poly.type
_entity_poly.pdbx_seq_one_letter_code
_entity_poly.pdbx_strand_id
1 'polypeptide(L)' 'MSPNHLINEKSPYLIQHAHNPVDWHPWSD' A
#
# COMPACT_ATOMS: atom_id res chain seq x y z
N MET A 1 0.13 8.25 -10.83
CA MET A 1 -0.72 7.91 -9.67
C MET A 1 0.12 8.04 -8.43
N SER A 2 -0.33 8.78 -7.42
CA SER A 2 0.35 8.77 -6.11
C SER A 2 0.13 7.39 -5.49
N PRO A 3 1.17 6.76 -4.92
CA PRO A 3 0.97 5.54 -4.13
C PRO A 3 0.18 5.83 -2.85
N ASN A 4 -0.53 4.83 -2.35
CA ASN A 4 -1.23 4.83 -1.06
C ASN A 4 -0.30 4.40 0.09
N HIS A 5 -0.86 4.22 1.29
CA HIS A 5 -0.10 3.94 2.51
C HIS A 5 0.68 2.61 2.49
N LEU A 6 0.30 1.67 1.61
CA LEU A 6 0.99 0.38 1.48
C LEU A 6 2.41 0.50 0.89
N ILE A 7 2.81 1.66 0.39
CA ILE A 7 4.17 1.87 -0.16
C ILE A 7 5.28 1.70 0.88
N ASN A 8 4.95 1.86 2.16
CA ASN A 8 5.90 1.74 3.27
C ASN A 8 5.92 0.32 3.90
N GLU A 9 5.05 -0.58 3.42
CA GLU A 9 5.00 -1.94 3.92
C GLU A 9 6.23 -2.75 3.51
N LYS A 10 6.53 -3.81 4.29
CA LYS A 10 7.63 -4.74 3.96
C LYS A 10 7.16 -5.94 3.14
N SER A 11 5.86 -6.23 3.19
CA SER A 11 5.29 -7.35 2.46
C SER A 11 5.28 -7.05 0.96
N PRO A 12 5.94 -7.87 0.11
CA PRO A 12 5.93 -7.68 -1.34
C PRO A 12 4.52 -7.61 -1.93
N TYR A 13 3.60 -8.38 -1.32
CA TYR A 13 2.18 -8.36 -1.70
C TYR A 13 1.53 -7.00 -1.47
N LEU A 14 1.78 -6.37 -0.32
CA LEU A 14 1.19 -5.07 0.00
C LEU A 14 1.78 -3.95 -0.88
N ILE A 15 3.10 -3.96 -1.10
CA ILE A 15 3.76 -2.99 -1.97
C ILE A 15 3.24 -3.08 -3.41
N GLN A 16 2.96 -4.29 -3.91
CA GLN A 16 2.39 -4.48 -5.25
C GLN A 16 1.06 -3.74 -5.44
N HIS A 17 0.30 -3.56 -4.35
CA HIS A 17 -0.99 -2.86 -4.35
C HIS A 17 -0.89 -1.37 -3.99
N ALA A 18 0.32 -0.85 -3.78
CA ALA A 18 0.53 0.55 -3.39
C ALA A 18 0.08 1.55 -4.46
N HIS A 19 0.02 1.17 -5.73
CA HIS A 19 -0.41 2.05 -6.83
C HIS A 19 -1.88 1.87 -7.24
N ASN A 20 -2.65 1.08 -6.49
CA ASN A 20 -4.08 0.93 -6.74
C ASN A 20 -4.81 2.27 -6.49
N PRO A 21 -5.91 2.54 -7.22
CA PRO A 21 -6.66 3.79 -7.07
C PRO A 21 -7.42 3.91 -5.73
N VAL A 22 -7.51 2.80 -4.99
CA VAL A 22 -8.08 2.75 -3.65
C VAL A 22 -6.99 3.10 -2.64
N ASP A 23 -7.31 4.01 -1.71
CA ASP A 23 -6.43 4.40 -0.63
C ASP A 23 -6.41 3.34 0.47
N TRP A 24 -5.56 2.34 0.28
CA TRP A 24 -5.39 1.25 1.24
C TRP A 24 -4.51 1.65 2.41
N HIS A 25 -4.92 1.22 3.61
CA HIS A 25 -4.19 1.37 4.87
C HIS A 25 -3.75 -0.01 5.38
N PRO A 26 -2.56 -0.14 5.97
CA PRO A 26 -2.16 -1.38 6.62
C PRO A 26 -3.08 -1.69 7.81
N TRP A 27 -3.22 -2.97 8.14
CA TRP A 27 -4.13 -3.41 9.20
C TRP A 27 -3.63 -3.08 10.62
N SER A 28 -2.32 -2.94 10.76
CA SER A 28 -1.65 -2.62 12.01
C SER A 28 -0.73 -1.43 11.74
N ASP A 29 -1.03 -0.28 12.36
CA ASP A 29 -0.06 0.82 12.51
C ASP A 29 1.11 0.39 13.41
#